data_AF-A0AA36DN45-F1
#
_entry.id   AF-A0AA36DN45-F1
#
_cell.length_a   1.000
_cell.length_b   1.000
_cell.length_c   1.000
_cell.angle_alpha   90.00
_cell.angle_beta   90.00
_cell.angle_gamma   90.00
#
_symmetry.space_group_name_H-M   'P 1'
#
loop_
_entity.id
_entity.type
_entity.pdbx_description
1 polymer ?
#
loop_
_entity_poly.entity_id
_entity_poly.type
_entity_poly.pdbx_seq_one_letter_code
_entity_poly.pdbx_strand_id
1 'polypeptide(L)'
;MQGTGYKYENETLYPQRGGAPLRDRPPSTYALYAKLTFLHRNALRNAEIAGERVVKRSTIVHRKFKARPSIVVEKTPMEHIWRTDSYMEFVKKYFQGTQDDTGQETEKM
;
A
#
# COMPACT_ATOMS: atom_id res chain seq x y z
N MET A 1 27.48 22.29 35.21
CA MET A 1 26.92 22.21 33.85
C MET A 1 27.45 20.96 33.18
N GLN A 2 26.61 19.95 32.96
CA GLN A 2 26.88 18.84 32.03
C GLN A 2 25.54 18.14 31.73
N GLY A 3 25.25 18.00 30.44
CA GLY A 3 23.90 17.88 29.89
C GLY A 3 23.25 16.50 30.00
N THR A 4 21.92 16.52 29.98
CA THR A 4 21.04 15.36 29.84
C THR A 4 21.17 14.80 28.42
N GLY A 5 22.09 13.85 28.22
CA GLY A 5 22.18 13.09 26.98
C GLY A 5 21.14 11.99 26.95
N TYR A 6 20.07 12.16 26.18
CA TYR A 6 19.16 11.06 25.86
C TYR A 6 19.91 10.06 24.96
N LYS A 7 20.29 8.92 25.54
CA LYS A 7 20.75 7.75 24.79
C LYS A 7 19.52 7.08 24.18
N TYR A 8 19.47 7.01 22.86
CA TYR A 8 18.51 6.15 22.16
C TYR A 8 19.01 4.71 22.31
N GLU A 9 18.58 4.05 23.37
CA GLU A 9 18.76 2.61 23.53
C GLU A 9 17.86 1.91 22.52
N ASN A 10 18.49 1.31 21.51
CA ASN A 10 17.84 0.48 20.49
C ASN A 10 17.40 -0.85 21.12
N GLU A 11 16.42 -0.80 22.03
CA GLU A 11 15.76 -2.01 22.52
C GLU A 11 14.64 -2.41 21.56
N THR A 12 14.80 -3.61 21.02
CA THR A 12 13.98 -4.26 20.00
C THR A 12 12.52 -4.41 20.44
N LEU A 13 11.63 -3.53 19.95
CA LEU A 13 10.20 -3.50 20.30
C LEU A 13 9.31 -4.34 19.36
N TYR A 14 9.77 -5.48 18.86
CA TYR A 14 8.94 -6.39 18.05
C TYR A 14 9.07 -7.85 18.53
N PRO A 15 7.95 -8.55 18.82
CA PRO A 15 8.00 -9.93 19.28
C PRO A 15 8.51 -10.86 18.17
N GLN A 16 9.61 -11.56 18.43
CA GLN A 16 10.13 -12.61 17.55
C GLN A 16 9.27 -13.87 17.67
N ARG A 17 8.22 -13.98 16.84
CA ARG A 17 7.47 -15.22 16.65
C ARG A 17 7.93 -15.89 15.35
N GLY A 18 8.95 -16.75 15.44
CA GLY A 18 9.23 -17.82 14.48
C GLY A 18 9.36 -17.45 12.99
N GLY A 19 9.95 -16.30 12.66
CA GLY A 19 10.22 -15.89 11.27
C GLY A 19 11.71 -15.68 11.04
N ALA A 20 12.17 -15.96 9.82
CA ALA A 20 13.57 -15.94 9.35
C ALA A 20 14.47 -14.82 9.94
N PRO A 21 15.78 -15.08 10.11
CA PRO A 21 16.72 -14.13 10.70
C PRO A 21 16.67 -12.78 9.97
N LEU A 22 16.60 -11.69 10.75
CA LEU A 22 16.46 -10.30 10.33
C LEU A 22 17.63 -9.75 9.47
N ARG A 23 18.53 -10.60 8.97
CA ARG A 23 19.76 -10.19 8.25
C ARG A 23 19.50 -9.61 6.85
N ASP A 24 18.36 -9.89 6.23
CA ASP A 24 18.06 -9.44 4.86
C ASP A 24 17.12 -8.22 4.77
N ARG A 25 16.76 -7.59 5.90
CA ARG A 25 15.95 -6.37 5.87
C ARG A 25 16.87 -5.15 5.88
N PRO A 26 16.84 -4.29 4.85
CA PRO A 26 17.68 -3.10 4.82
C PRO A 26 17.36 -2.19 6.01
N PRO A 27 18.37 -1.57 6.63
CA PRO A 27 18.21 -0.82 7.87
C PRO A 27 17.25 0.37 7.66
N SER A 28 16.13 0.31 8.39
CA SER A 28 15.09 1.35 8.54
C SER A 28 14.20 1.69 7.32
N THR A 29 13.69 0.67 6.61
CA THR A 29 12.53 0.86 5.70
C THR A 29 11.30 1.48 6.39
N TYR A 30 11.26 1.49 7.72
CA TYR A 30 10.23 2.15 8.52
C TYR A 30 10.02 3.63 8.16
N ALA A 31 11.10 4.40 7.95
CA ALA A 31 10.98 5.82 7.61
C ALA A 31 10.31 6.01 6.23
N LEU A 32 10.64 5.13 5.28
CA LEU A 32 10.01 5.10 3.96
C LEU A 32 8.52 4.73 4.08
N TYR A 33 8.19 3.66 4.80
CA TYR A 33 6.81 3.22 4.99
C TYR A 33 5.96 4.28 5.69
N ALA A 34 6.50 4.97 6.68
CA ALA A 34 5.82 6.09 7.32
C ALA A 34 5.47 7.17 6.28
N LYS A 35 6.46 7.61 5.49
CA LYS A 35 6.26 8.62 4.44
C LYS A 35 5.22 8.18 3.39
N LEU A 36 5.29 6.93 2.92
CA LEU A 36 4.32 6.38 1.96
C LEU A 36 2.91 6.31 2.55
N THR A 37 2.79 5.96 3.83
CA THR A 37 1.49 5.93 4.53
C THR A 37 0.89 7.33 4.65
N PHE A 38 1.72 8.34 4.96
CA PHE A 38 1.28 9.74 4.96
C PHE A 38 0.85 10.20 3.57
N LEU A 39 1.63 9.92 2.54
CA LEU A 39 1.30 10.24 1.16
C LEU A 39 -0.04 9.61 0.74
N HIS A 40 -0.23 8.31 1.05
CA HIS A 40 -1.46 7.59 0.77
C HIS A 40 -2.66 8.22 1.46
N ARG A 41 -2.53 8.57 2.75
CA ARG A 41 -3.60 9.23 3.51
C ARG A 41 -3.94 10.61 2.93
N ASN A 42 -2.93 11.38 2.52
CA ASN A 42 -3.13 12.71 1.93
C ASN A 42 -3.86 12.62 0.58
N ALA A 43 -3.46 11.67 -0.27
CA ALA A 43 -4.13 11.42 -1.56
C ALA A 43 -5.62 11.08 -1.35
N LEU A 44 -5.92 10.15 -0.44
CA LEU A 44 -7.31 9.82 -0.10
C LEU A 44 -8.10 11.01 0.44
N ARG A 45 -7.47 11.88 1.24
CA ARG A 45 -8.12 13.09 1.75
C ARG A 45 -8.43 14.10 0.66
N ASN A 46 -7.51 14.29 -0.29
CA ASN A 46 -7.74 15.17 -1.43
C ASN A 46 -8.90 14.65 -2.30
N ALA A 47 -8.97 13.34 -2.54
CA ALA A 47 -10.08 12.72 -3.27
C ALA A 47 -11.43 12.89 -2.55
N GLU A 48 -11.44 12.91 -1.21
CA GLU A 48 -12.65 13.22 -0.43
C GLU A 48 -13.08 14.68 -0.59
N ILE A 49 -12.13 15.62 -0.61
CA ILE A 49 -12.40 17.05 -0.78
C ILE A 49 -12.89 17.33 -2.20
N ALA A 50 -12.32 16.66 -3.21
CA ALA A 50 -12.75 16.74 -4.60
C ALA A 50 -14.12 16.07 -4.86
N GLY A 51 -14.65 15.30 -3.91
CA GLY A 51 -15.93 14.59 -4.03
C GLY A 51 -15.85 13.25 -4.77
N GLU A 52 -14.68 12.85 -5.28
CA GLU A 52 -14.45 11.55 -5.92
C GLU A 52 -14.60 10.38 -4.92
N ARG A 53 -14.27 10.63 -3.64
CA ARG A 53 -14.36 9.64 -2.57
C ARG A 53 -15.50 9.93 -1.60
N VAL A 54 -16.57 9.13 -1.66
CA VAL A 54 -17.82 9.30 -0.90
C VAL A 54 -18.00 8.17 0.11
N VAL A 55 -18.73 8.45 1.20
CA VAL A 55 -19.12 7.44 2.20
C VAL A 55 -20.15 6.49 1.59
N LYS A 56 -19.85 5.17 1.61
CA LYS A 56 -20.78 4.11 1.20
C LYS A 56 -21.61 3.60 2.37
N ARG A 57 -20.96 3.33 3.50
CA ARG A 57 -21.59 2.74 4.68
C ARG A 57 -20.98 3.30 5.95
N SER A 58 -21.79 3.40 7.00
CA SER A 58 -21.34 3.76 8.34
C SER A 58 -21.90 2.77 9.34
N THR A 59 -21.03 2.21 10.18
CA THR A 59 -21.41 1.24 11.21
C THR A 59 -20.88 1.69 12.56
N ILE A 60 -21.73 1.60 13.58
CA ILE A 60 -21.33 1.85 14.96
C ILE A 60 -20.72 0.57 15.53
N VAL A 61 -19.45 0.62 15.91
CA VAL A 61 -18.70 -0.50 16.46
C VAL A 61 -18.37 -0.23 17.92
N HIS A 62 -18.87 -1.10 18.79
CA HIS A 62 -18.49 -1.17 20.21
C HIS A 62 -17.28 -2.09 20.35
N ARG A 63 -16.11 -1.53 20.67
CA ARG A 63 -14.88 -2.30 20.82
C ARG A 63 -14.73 -2.80 22.25
N LYS A 64 -14.24 -4.03 22.42
CA LYS A 64 -14.11 -4.72 23.73
C LYS A 64 -13.50 -3.87 24.86
N PHE A 65 -12.55 -2.99 24.56
CA PHE A 65 -11.84 -2.15 25.54
C PHE A 65 -12.12 -0.66 25.41
N LYS A 66 -13.11 -0.24 24.60
CA LYS A 66 -13.46 1.18 24.45
C LYS A 66 -14.83 1.42 25.06
N ALA A 67 -14.88 2.29 26.06
CA ALA A 67 -16.13 2.72 26.69
C ALA A 67 -17.05 3.48 25.72
N ARG A 68 -16.48 4.18 24.73
CA ARG A 68 -17.24 4.93 23.73
C ARG A 68 -17.41 4.13 22.43
N PRO A 69 -18.63 4.07 21.85
CA PRO A 69 -18.82 3.54 20.51
C PRO A 69 -18.00 4.32 19.50
N SER A 70 -17.40 3.59 18.55
CA SER A 70 -16.65 4.19 17.44
C SER A 70 -17.45 4.07 16.15
N ILE A 71 -17.50 5.13 15.35
CA ILE A 71 -18.08 5.08 14.02
C ILE A 71 -17.01 4.60 13.05
N VAL A 72 -17.28 3.52 12.34
CA VAL A 72 -16.45 3.03 11.23
C VAL A 72 -17.15 3.40 9.93
N VAL A 73 -16.41 4.03 9.03
CA VAL A 73 -16.94 4.54 7.77
C VAL A 73 -16.24 3.84 6.62
N GLU A 74 -17.02 3.12 5.81
CA GLU A 74 -16.59 2.57 4.54
C GLU A 74 -16.78 3.64 3.46
N LYS A 75 -15.73 3.92 2.69
CA LYS A 75 -15.75 4.91 1.60
C LYS A 75 -15.45 4.25 0.26
N THR A 76 -15.87 4.90 -0.83
CA THR A 76 -15.54 4.44 -2.19
C THR A 76 -14.02 4.31 -2.35
N PRO A 77 -13.52 3.21 -2.95
CA PRO A 77 -12.10 3.13 -3.27
C PRO A 77 -11.74 4.25 -4.26
N MET A 78 -10.53 4.78 -4.14
CA MET A 78 -9.99 5.71 -5.14
C MET A 78 -9.60 4.90 -6.37
N GLU A 79 -10.04 5.32 -7.56
CA GLU A 79 -9.60 4.69 -8.80
C GLU A 79 -8.13 5.03 -9.04
N HIS A 80 -7.32 3.99 -9.25
CA HIS A 80 -5.89 4.15 -9.51
C HIS A 80 -5.66 4.06 -11.02
N ILE A 81 -5.92 5.16 -11.74
CA ILE A 81 -5.82 5.23 -13.21
C ILE A 81 -4.47 4.66 -13.70
N TRP A 82 -3.36 5.12 -13.13
CA TRP A 82 -2.02 4.62 -13.50
C TRP A 82 -1.82 3.13 -13.25
N ARG A 83 -2.46 2.56 -12.21
CA ARG A 83 -2.37 1.11 -11.97
C ARG A 83 -3.09 0.35 -13.07
N THR A 84 -4.25 0.83 -13.49
CA THR A 84 -5.01 0.26 -14.60
C THR A 84 -4.22 0.38 -15.91
N ASP A 85 -3.65 1.55 -16.18
CA ASP A 85 -2.85 1.79 -17.39
C ASP A 85 -1.63 0.88 -17.43
N SER A 86 -0.83 0.82 -16.36
CA SER A 86 0.34 -0.07 -16.29
C SER A 86 -0.05 -1.54 -16.39
N TYR A 87 -1.19 -1.93 -15.82
CA TYR A 87 -1.70 -3.29 -15.96
C TYR A 87 -2.11 -3.60 -17.41
N MET A 88 -2.81 -2.67 -18.07
CA MET A 88 -3.21 -2.81 -19.47
C MET A 88 -2.02 -2.84 -20.42
N GLU A 89 -1.00 -2.02 -20.18
CA GLU A 89 0.27 -2.07 -20.92
C GLU A 89 0.98 -3.41 -20.74
N PHE A 90 1.05 -3.91 -19.50
CA PHE A 90 1.57 -5.24 -19.22
C PHE A 90 0.79 -6.30 -20.01
N VAL A 91 -0.53 -6.34 -19.86
CA VAL A 91 -1.38 -7.30 -20.57
C VAL A 91 -1.16 -7.24 -22.08
N LYS A 92 -1.15 -6.04 -22.68
CA LYS A 92 -0.86 -5.87 -24.11
C LYS A 92 0.48 -6.49 -24.49
N LYS A 93 1.56 -6.15 -23.78
CA LYS A 93 2.90 -6.67 -24.06
C LYS A 93 2.99 -8.20 -24.00
N TYR A 94 2.38 -8.82 -22.99
CA TYR A 94 2.51 -10.26 -22.76
C TYR A 94 1.55 -11.10 -23.61
N PHE A 95 0.37 -10.59 -23.94
CA PHE A 95 -0.59 -11.32 -24.76
C PHE A 95 -0.42 -11.07 -26.27
N GLN A 96 0.03 -9.89 -26.71
CA GLN A 96 0.30 -9.63 -28.14
C GLN A 96 1.57 -10.33 -28.63
N GLY A 97 2.60 -10.48 -27.78
CA GLY A 97 3.81 -11.24 -28.12
C GLY A 97 3.60 -12.75 -28.35
N THR A 98 2.40 -13.29 -28.16
CA THR A 98 2.07 -14.70 -28.49
C THR A 98 1.43 -14.87 -29.87
N GLN A 99 0.96 -13.80 -30.52
CA GLN A 99 0.33 -13.88 -31.84
C GLN A 99 1.30 -13.63 -33.00
N ASP A 100 2.40 -12.90 -32.78
CA ASP A 100 3.31 -12.50 -33.86
C ASP A 100 4.27 -13.63 -34.33
N ASP A 101 4.45 -14.69 -33.55
CA ASP A 101 5.36 -15.81 -33.86
C ASP A 101 4.73 -16.94 -34.72
N THR A 102 3.41 -16.95 -34.92
CA THR A 102 2.72 -18.03 -35.68
C THR A 102 2.48 -17.72 -37.16
N GLY A 103 2.86 -16.52 -37.63
CA GLY A 103 2.55 -16.04 -38.98
C GLY A 103 3.65 -16.20 -40.03
N GLN A 104 4.87 -16.64 -39.69
CA GLN A 104 6.00 -16.63 -40.64
C GLN A 104 6.39 -17.99 -41.24
N GLU A 105 5.73 -19.10 -40.87
CA GLU A 105 6.14 -20.44 -41.31
C GLU A 105 5.35 -21.02 -42.52
N THR A 106 4.33 -20.34 -43.06
CA THR A 106 3.44 -20.95 -44.08
C THR A 106 3.57 -20.44 -45.53
N GLU A 107 4.52 -19.56 -45.85
CA GLU A 107 4.65 -18.98 -47.21
C GLU A 107 5.91 -19.39 -47.99
N LYS A 108 6.52 -20.53 -47.67
CA LYS A 108 7.59 -21.13 -48.50
C LYS A 108 7.29 -22.60 -48.81
N MET A 109 6.38 -22.83 -49.75
CA MET A 109 6.33 -24.07 -50.55
C MET A 109 6.04 -23.73 -52.00
#